data_AF-A0A9E0AJD4-F1
#
_entry.id   AF-A0A9E0AJD4-F1
#
_cell.length_a   1.000
_cell.length_b   1.000
_cell.length_c   1.000
_cell.angle_alpha   90.00
_cell.angle_beta   90.00
_cell.angle_gamma   90.00
#
_symmetry.space_group_name_H-M   'P 1'
#
loop_
_entity.id
_entity.type
_entity.pdbx_description
1 polymer ?
#
loop_
_entity_poly.entity_id
_entity_poly.type
_entity_poly.pdbx_seq_one_letter_code
_entity_poly.pdbx_strand_id
1 'polypeptide(L)'
;LYNPKDKNASKQVRRYFKRLLNDDKNIDYFDQVYYELGNIEYREKNIPPAVKDYTYSILFSKTNVKQKSLSYYALAKLYFAQPEYTLAQAYYDSLGNVMPPDFPDSKKINAMRLVLGELIKNLTVIQTEDSLQLLAKLSPEELEKKVKQWQEVEKQQAAQAEKAKKEREKQGILTPPPPANNLAAAGGIGSWYFYNPVSMNQGKTDFTRKWGERKLEDYWRLSTKEKELELAGSTSDSDTTQSDSSSSKKEEVKKEVDPLEKLSADKKKLYDNLPVGSKALKASNEKIMEAMYNLGIIYKEKLNDDKEAIKVFEQLLKRFPGSTYEPEVYYRLYKIHKETGNKKETEKYKNLLLEKYPASDYALLITDKYNAKRDNAADKQLKDYYEVTYNFYKEHNCAEVTKRIAESDRLFPGSVLKPKFDYLGVLCVARDIPVDSFKISLNGIISTYPGHDVAKNAKELLEIMTAINQRRIQDSIKALAPKDTLQNKNSKSFEFSGAEEKHFYAVVLPIKSVPIGDLKVKVADYNTEFHELERLQISALILDDRNQIFVVKEFSNDKKAMSYLKEFEETNKIFQIMGVTEYKHFIISSANFVKLLRTKNLEEYLDSYQQKFK
;
A
#
# COMPACT_ATOMS: atom_id res chain seq x y z
N LEU A 1 19.58 25.07 25.54
CA LEU A 1 20.32 24.00 24.84
C LEU A 1 21.47 23.56 25.74
N TYR A 2 21.42 22.31 26.21
CA TYR A 2 22.47 21.73 27.03
C TYR A 2 23.55 21.06 26.15
N ASN A 3 24.83 21.08 26.54
CA ASN A 3 25.92 20.46 25.79
C ASN A 3 26.02 18.94 26.09
N PRO A 4 25.60 18.04 25.18
CA PRO A 4 25.57 16.60 25.44
C PRO A 4 26.96 15.96 25.62
N LYS A 5 28.06 16.69 25.37
CA LYS A 5 29.43 16.22 25.62
C LYS A 5 29.92 16.49 27.04
N ASP A 6 29.29 17.42 27.76
CA ASP A 6 29.52 17.58 29.19
C ASP A 6 28.69 16.52 29.92
N LYS A 7 29.30 15.70 30.77
CA LYS A 7 28.57 14.65 31.50
C LYS A 7 27.87 15.21 32.74
N ASN A 8 28.39 16.29 33.31
CA ASN A 8 27.92 16.81 34.59
C ASN A 8 26.59 17.51 34.44
N ALA A 9 26.41 18.35 33.43
CA ALA A 9 25.14 19.02 33.26
C ALA A 9 24.08 18.14 32.55
N SER A 10 24.46 17.04 31.87
CA SER A 10 23.55 15.97 31.40
C SER A 10 22.92 15.29 32.61
N LYS A 11 23.75 15.00 33.62
CA LYS A 11 23.31 14.44 34.90
C LYS A 11 22.38 15.39 35.65
N GLN A 12 22.64 16.70 35.62
CA GLN A 12 21.75 17.71 36.22
C GLN A 12 20.40 17.78 35.51
N VAL A 13 20.39 17.81 34.17
CA VAL A 13 19.17 17.84 33.36
C VAL A 13 18.36 16.54 33.54
N ARG A 14 19.01 15.37 33.53
CA ARG A 14 18.35 14.08 33.81
C ARG A 14 17.71 14.07 35.21
N ARG A 15 18.42 14.56 36.23
CA ARG A 15 17.87 14.69 37.60
C ARG A 15 16.70 15.67 37.67
N TYR A 16 16.72 16.73 36.88
CA TYR A 16 15.60 17.66 36.79
C TYR A 16 14.36 16.97 36.21
N PHE A 17 14.46 16.32 35.04
CA PHE A 17 13.34 15.60 34.43
C PHE A 17 12.80 14.46 35.29
N LYS A 18 13.68 13.68 35.95
CA LYS A 18 13.23 12.64 36.90
C LYS A 18 12.48 13.19 38.11
N ARG A 19 12.82 14.40 38.58
CA ARG A 19 12.05 15.07 39.64
C ARG A 19 10.66 15.47 39.16
N LEU A 20 10.52 15.92 37.91
CA LEU A 20 9.21 16.22 37.33
C LEU A 20 8.32 14.98 37.28
N LEU A 21 8.88 13.81 36.95
CA LEU A 21 8.15 12.53 36.95
C LEU A 21 7.68 12.06 38.34
N ASN A 22 8.25 12.60 39.41
CA ASN A 22 7.89 12.25 40.79
C ASN A 22 6.84 13.20 41.39
N ASP A 23 6.44 14.25 40.65
CA ASP A 23 5.44 15.22 41.10
C ASP A 23 4.18 15.05 40.27
N ASP A 24 3.10 14.61 40.92
CA ASP A 24 1.80 14.30 40.31
C ASP A 24 1.21 15.49 39.55
N LYS A 25 1.60 16.73 39.90
CA LYS A 25 1.18 17.94 39.17
C LYS A 25 1.64 17.95 37.71
N ASN A 26 2.64 17.15 37.36
CA ASN A 26 3.20 17.08 36.02
C ASN A 26 2.70 15.89 35.20
N ILE A 27 1.74 15.10 35.69
CA ILE A 27 1.25 13.89 35.00
C ILE A 27 0.85 14.18 33.54
N ASP A 28 0.23 15.34 33.29
CA ASP A 28 -0.19 15.77 31.95
C ASP A 28 0.98 16.07 30.99
N TYR A 29 2.21 16.19 31.51
CA TYR A 29 3.43 16.45 30.77
C TYR A 29 4.42 15.28 30.78
N PHE A 30 4.05 14.14 31.39
CA PHE A 30 4.94 12.97 31.47
C PHE A 30 5.38 12.50 30.09
N ASP A 31 4.49 12.60 29.09
CA ASP A 31 4.82 12.29 27.70
C ASP A 31 6.03 13.08 27.17
N GLN A 32 6.05 14.39 27.38
CA GLN A 32 7.12 15.29 26.96
C GLN A 32 8.39 15.06 27.79
N VAL A 33 8.24 14.84 29.10
CA VAL A 33 9.37 14.58 30.00
C VAL A 33 10.09 13.29 29.63
N TYR A 34 9.35 12.20 29.38
CA TYR A 34 9.91 10.94 28.91
C TYR A 34 10.55 11.07 27.52
N TYR A 35 9.97 11.87 26.62
CA TYR A 35 10.57 12.12 25.31
C TYR A 35 11.93 12.82 25.43
N GLU A 36 12.04 13.83 26.27
CA GLU A 36 13.30 14.54 26.49
C GLU A 36 14.35 13.68 27.18
N LEU A 37 13.95 12.82 28.13
CA LEU A 37 14.84 11.80 28.68
C LEU A 37 15.35 10.85 27.59
N GLY A 38 14.47 10.36 26.72
CA GLY A 38 14.85 9.55 25.56
C GLY A 38 15.85 10.27 24.64
N ASN A 39 15.64 11.56 24.36
CA ASN A 39 16.56 12.38 23.56
C ASN A 39 17.94 12.53 24.21
N ILE A 40 18.00 12.60 25.54
CA ILE A 40 19.27 12.66 26.29
C ILE A 40 19.97 11.31 26.19
N GLU A 41 19.29 10.21 26.50
CA GLU A 41 19.87 8.87 26.46
C GLU A 41 20.34 8.51 25.05
N TYR A 42 19.57 8.85 24.02
CA TYR A 42 19.95 8.61 22.62
C TYR A 42 21.23 9.38 22.23
N ARG A 43 21.33 10.66 22.63
CA ARG A 43 22.54 11.49 22.38
C ARG A 43 23.77 10.96 23.10
N GLU A 44 23.59 10.37 24.28
CA GLU A 44 24.65 9.69 25.04
C GLU A 44 24.94 8.27 24.55
N LYS A 45 24.23 7.79 23.51
CA LYS A 45 24.31 6.44 22.94
C LYS A 45 23.86 5.33 23.91
N ASN A 46 23.07 5.67 24.93
CA ASN A 46 22.42 4.71 25.82
C ASN A 46 21.13 4.20 25.17
N ILE A 47 21.27 3.30 24.20
CA ILE A 47 20.15 2.86 23.35
C ILE A 47 18.99 2.20 24.13
N PRO A 48 19.21 1.20 25.01
CA PRO A 48 18.09 0.56 25.70
C PRO A 48 17.30 1.51 26.61
N PRO A 49 17.95 2.39 27.42
CA PRO A 49 17.25 3.46 28.14
C PRO A 49 16.48 4.40 27.22
N ALA A 50 17.06 4.82 26.08
CA ALA A 50 16.37 5.69 25.13
C ALA A 50 15.09 5.05 24.58
N VAL A 51 15.15 3.79 24.16
CA VAL A 51 13.98 3.03 23.69
C VAL A 51 12.91 2.95 24.76
N LYS A 52 13.30 2.66 26.00
CA LYS A 52 12.39 2.59 27.15
C LYS A 52 11.69 3.94 27.38
N ASP A 53 12.45 5.03 27.41
CA ASP A 53 11.90 6.36 27.67
C ASP A 53 11.00 6.86 26.52
N TYR A 54 11.37 6.64 25.25
CA TYR A 54 10.45 6.94 24.14
C TYR A 54 9.17 6.08 24.17
N THR A 55 9.27 4.82 24.60
CA THR A 55 8.11 3.94 24.76
C THR A 55 7.18 4.46 25.86
N TYR A 56 7.73 4.91 26.99
CA TYR A 56 6.92 5.58 28.02
C TYR A 56 6.29 6.86 27.51
N SER A 57 7.02 7.66 26.73
CA SER A 57 6.45 8.86 26.13
C SER A 57 5.20 8.55 25.29
N ILE A 58 5.23 7.48 24.49
CA ILE A 58 4.06 7.02 23.70
C ILE A 58 2.90 6.59 24.61
N LEU A 59 3.21 5.90 25.71
CA LEU A 59 2.22 5.42 26.68
C LEU A 59 1.50 6.54 27.42
N PHE A 60 2.24 7.56 27.85
CA PHE A 60 1.69 8.70 28.56
C PHE A 60 1.04 9.73 27.60
N SER A 61 1.35 9.67 26.30
CA SER A 61 0.70 10.49 25.26
C SER A 61 -0.72 10.00 24.95
N LYS A 62 -1.68 10.23 25.86
CA LYS A 62 -3.08 9.80 25.66
C LYS A 62 -3.83 10.68 24.65
N THR A 63 -3.80 12.00 24.85
CA THR A 63 -4.49 13.00 24.03
C THR A 63 -3.52 13.83 23.18
N ASN A 64 -2.24 13.87 23.55
CA ASN A 64 -1.21 14.64 22.85
C ASN A 64 -0.69 13.90 21.61
N VAL A 65 -1.47 13.99 20.53
CA VAL A 65 -1.17 13.32 19.25
C VAL A 65 0.18 13.77 18.69
N LYS A 66 0.52 15.07 18.79
CA LYS A 66 1.80 15.62 18.30
C LYS A 66 2.99 14.99 19.01
N GLN A 67 2.95 14.90 20.35
CA GLN A 67 4.01 14.26 21.13
C GLN A 67 4.11 12.78 20.83
N LYS A 68 2.97 12.08 20.71
CA LYS A 68 2.92 10.67 20.33
C LYS A 68 3.61 10.43 18.99
N SER A 69 3.36 11.29 18.00
CA SER A 69 4.02 11.24 16.69
C SER A 69 5.52 11.49 16.76
N LEU A 70 5.98 12.45 17.57
CA LEU A 70 7.41 12.70 17.80
C LEU A 70 8.11 11.45 18.36
N SER A 71 7.49 10.79 19.34
CA SER A 71 8.06 9.62 20.01
C SER A 71 8.07 8.39 19.10
N TYR A 72 7.02 8.16 18.30
CA TYR A 72 7.03 7.13 17.26
C TYR A 72 8.11 7.39 16.21
N TYR A 73 8.25 8.63 15.76
CA TYR A 73 9.26 9.00 14.77
C TYR A 73 10.69 8.81 15.31
N ALA A 74 10.92 9.14 16.60
CA ALA A 74 12.20 8.93 17.25
C ALA A 74 12.58 7.44 17.31
N LEU A 75 11.65 6.56 17.69
CA LEU A 75 11.87 5.11 17.67
C LEU A 75 12.10 4.58 16.25
N ALA A 76 11.30 5.02 15.28
CA ALA A 76 11.45 4.62 13.88
C ALA A 76 12.85 4.94 13.33
N LYS A 77 13.35 6.16 13.59
CA LYS A 77 14.71 6.58 13.23
C LYS A 77 15.79 5.81 13.98
N LEU A 78 15.58 5.55 15.27
CA LEU A 78 16.53 4.83 16.12
C LEU A 78 16.73 3.40 15.61
N TYR A 79 15.65 2.69 15.27
CA TYR A 79 15.73 1.34 14.73
C TYR A 79 16.26 1.31 13.29
N PHE A 80 15.88 2.31 12.47
CA PHE A 80 16.44 2.47 11.13
C PHE A 80 17.97 2.61 11.16
N ALA A 81 18.51 3.33 12.14
CA ALA A 81 19.95 3.50 12.31
C ALA A 81 20.68 2.24 12.83
N GLN A 82 19.95 1.25 13.37
CA GLN A 82 20.49 -0.03 13.88
C GLN A 82 20.29 -1.19 12.90
N PRO A 83 20.19 -0.91 11.60
CA PRO A 83 19.59 -1.76 10.58
C PRO A 83 18.41 -2.68 10.98
N GLU A 84 17.65 -2.32 12.03
CA GLU A 84 16.50 -3.10 12.51
C GLU A 84 15.26 -2.71 11.71
N TYR A 85 15.30 -2.95 10.39
CA TYR A 85 14.33 -2.41 9.44
C TYR A 85 12.89 -2.84 9.71
N THR A 86 12.68 -4.06 10.22
CA THR A 86 11.34 -4.58 10.53
C THR A 86 10.69 -3.77 11.66
N LEU A 87 11.45 -3.50 12.72
CA LEU A 87 10.99 -2.64 13.82
C LEU A 87 10.84 -1.20 13.37
N ALA A 88 11.79 -0.69 12.58
CA ALA A 88 11.71 0.64 12.00
C ALA A 88 10.42 0.83 11.19
N GLN A 89 10.10 -0.11 10.29
CA GLN A 89 8.87 -0.10 9.49
C GLN A 89 7.64 -0.11 10.40
N ALA A 90 7.57 -1.00 11.39
CA ALA A 90 6.43 -1.07 12.31
C ALA A 90 6.17 0.26 13.05
N TYR A 91 7.23 0.98 13.42
CA TYR A 91 7.12 2.31 14.02
C TYR A 91 6.76 3.40 13.01
N TYR A 92 7.25 3.35 11.76
CA TYR A 92 6.79 4.24 10.68
C TYR A 92 5.33 4.02 10.30
N ASP A 93 4.86 2.77 10.31
CA ASP A 93 3.46 2.42 10.06
C ASP A 93 2.56 2.94 11.18
N SER A 94 2.95 2.70 12.43
CA SER A 94 2.25 3.24 13.61
C SER A 94 2.21 4.77 13.60
N LEU A 95 3.33 5.41 13.24
CA LEU A 95 3.40 6.85 13.07
C LEU A 95 2.42 7.33 12.01
N GLY A 96 2.36 6.69 10.85
CA GLY A 96 1.45 7.09 9.77
C GLY A 96 -0.04 7.05 10.14
N ASN A 97 -0.43 6.23 11.13
CA ASN A 97 -1.80 6.17 11.64
C ASN A 97 -2.13 7.26 12.67
N VAL A 98 -1.10 7.79 13.35
CA VAL A 98 -1.26 8.75 14.46
C VAL A 98 -0.86 10.16 14.06
N MET A 99 0.03 10.31 13.08
CA MET A 99 0.62 11.57 12.65
C MET A 99 -0.44 12.58 12.20
N PRO A 100 -0.50 13.78 12.79
CA PRO A 100 -1.44 14.80 12.34
C PRO A 100 -1.01 15.37 10.97
N PRO A 101 -1.95 15.89 10.16
CA PRO A 101 -1.64 16.38 8.81
C PRO A 101 -0.61 17.52 8.76
N ASP A 102 -0.56 18.34 9.82
CA ASP A 102 0.36 19.47 9.98
C ASP A 102 1.73 19.06 10.57
N PHE A 103 1.97 17.75 10.76
CA PHE A 103 3.23 17.29 11.34
C PHE A 103 4.43 17.62 10.43
N PRO A 104 5.54 18.13 11.00
CA PRO A 104 6.75 18.44 10.23
C PRO A 104 7.27 17.24 9.44
N ASP A 105 7.73 17.48 8.21
CA ASP A 105 8.29 16.45 7.33
C ASP A 105 7.36 15.27 7.01
N SER A 106 6.04 15.39 7.21
CA SER A 106 5.04 14.33 6.96
C SER A 106 5.19 13.66 5.59
N LYS A 107 5.48 14.43 4.53
CA LYS A 107 5.76 13.91 3.18
C LYS A 107 6.98 12.99 3.14
N LYS A 108 8.08 13.38 3.78
CA LYS A 108 9.32 12.57 3.83
C LYS A 108 9.12 11.32 4.67
N ILE A 109 8.40 11.43 5.77
CA ILE A 109 8.06 10.30 6.66
C ILE A 109 7.23 9.27 5.90
N ASN A 110 6.19 9.70 5.18
CA ASN A 110 5.37 8.81 4.36
C ASN A 110 6.16 8.18 3.22
N ALA A 111 7.05 8.94 2.56
CA ALA A 111 7.94 8.38 1.55
C ALA A 111 8.84 7.28 2.15
N MET A 112 9.48 7.56 3.29
CA MET A 112 10.34 6.58 3.99
C MET A 112 9.55 5.33 4.40
N ARG A 113 8.31 5.48 4.87
CA ARG A 113 7.42 4.35 5.18
C ARG A 113 7.22 3.45 3.97
N LEU A 114 6.95 4.01 2.79
CA LEU A 114 6.78 3.24 1.55
C LEU A 114 8.09 2.55 1.14
N VAL A 115 9.22 3.25 1.23
CA VAL A 115 10.54 2.68 0.93
C VAL A 115 10.85 1.49 1.84
N LEU A 116 10.58 1.62 3.14
CA LEU A 116 10.77 0.53 4.10
C LEU A 116 9.82 -0.64 3.85
N GLY A 117 8.56 -0.38 3.47
CA GLY A 117 7.64 -1.44 3.06
C GLY A 117 8.16 -2.24 1.87
N GLU A 118 8.71 -1.56 0.85
CA GLU A 118 9.36 -2.23 -0.29
C GLU A 118 10.63 -3.00 0.12
N LEU A 119 11.44 -2.43 1.02
CA LEU A 119 12.65 -3.07 1.54
C LEU A 119 12.29 -4.37 2.28
N ILE A 120 11.36 -4.30 3.23
CA ILE A 120 10.92 -5.46 4.02
C ILE A 120 10.28 -6.53 3.14
N LYS A 121 9.47 -6.14 2.15
CA LYS A 121 8.91 -7.10 1.19
C LYS A 121 10.00 -7.96 0.54
N ASN A 122 11.09 -7.37 0.05
CA ASN A 122 12.17 -8.12 -0.57
C ASN A 122 12.99 -8.94 0.44
N LEU A 123 13.25 -8.40 1.64
CA LEU A 123 13.91 -9.15 2.72
C LEU A 123 13.09 -10.38 3.13
N THR A 124 11.77 -10.25 3.24
CA THR A 124 10.86 -11.36 3.54
C THR A 124 10.91 -12.42 2.45
N VAL A 125 10.89 -12.03 1.16
CA VAL A 125 11.02 -13.01 0.06
C VAL A 125 12.31 -13.81 0.19
N ILE A 126 13.45 -13.16 0.42
CA ILE A 126 14.74 -13.86 0.58
C ILE A 126 14.69 -14.80 1.78
N GLN A 127 14.27 -14.31 2.95
CA GLN A 127 14.21 -15.10 4.18
C GLN A 127 13.26 -16.30 4.06
N THR A 128 12.09 -16.11 3.46
CA THR A 128 11.10 -17.15 3.26
C THR A 128 11.63 -18.21 2.30
N GLU A 129 12.11 -17.82 1.13
CA GLU A 129 12.62 -18.76 0.13
C GLU A 129 13.87 -19.49 0.64
N ASP A 130 14.79 -18.82 1.36
CA ASP A 130 15.93 -19.47 2.02
C ASP A 130 15.49 -20.52 3.04
N SER A 131 14.47 -20.20 3.83
CA SER A 131 13.91 -21.14 4.80
C SER A 131 13.27 -22.34 4.11
N LEU A 132 12.48 -22.10 3.05
CA LEU A 132 11.84 -23.17 2.28
C LEU A 132 12.88 -24.07 1.59
N GLN A 133 13.94 -23.50 1.02
CA GLN A 133 15.03 -24.27 0.42
C GLN A 133 15.81 -25.09 1.46
N LEU A 134 15.99 -24.56 2.68
CA LEU A 134 16.61 -25.31 3.77
C LEU A 134 15.75 -26.51 4.17
N LEU A 135 14.44 -26.31 4.28
CA LEU A 135 13.49 -27.38 4.62
C LEU A 135 13.38 -28.43 3.51
N ALA A 136 13.44 -28.01 2.24
CA ALA A 136 13.43 -28.92 1.09
C ALA A 136 14.65 -29.86 1.04
N LYS A 137 15.74 -29.53 1.75
CA LYS A 137 16.95 -30.38 1.85
C LYS A 137 16.87 -31.41 2.98
N LEU A 138 15.91 -31.30 3.90
CA LEU A 138 15.77 -32.23 5.02
C LEU A 138 15.16 -33.55 4.54
N SER A 139 15.52 -34.65 5.21
CA SER A 139 14.82 -35.91 5.02
C SER A 139 13.37 -35.81 5.54
N PRO A 140 12.43 -36.64 5.04
CA PRO A 140 11.04 -36.62 5.50
C PRO A 140 10.89 -36.78 7.03
N GLU A 141 11.74 -37.59 7.65
CA GLU A 141 11.73 -37.83 9.10
C GLU A 141 12.19 -36.61 9.90
N GLU A 142 13.26 -35.95 9.46
CA GLU A 142 13.77 -34.72 10.08
C GLU A 142 12.77 -33.57 9.95
N LEU A 143 12.13 -33.47 8.79
CA LEU A 143 11.11 -32.47 8.53
C LEU A 143 9.86 -32.70 9.40
N GLU A 144 9.40 -33.95 9.54
CA GLU A 144 8.30 -34.29 10.45
C GLU A 144 8.65 -33.96 11.91
N LYS A 145 9.88 -34.25 12.34
CA LYS A 145 10.37 -33.88 13.68
C LYS A 145 10.36 -32.36 13.87
N LYS A 146 10.81 -31.58 12.87
CA LYS A 146 10.79 -30.11 12.90
C LYS A 146 9.36 -29.57 12.98
N VAL A 147 8.43 -30.12 12.20
CA VAL A 147 7.02 -29.74 12.24
C VAL A 147 6.42 -29.99 13.62
N LYS A 148 6.66 -31.17 14.21
CA LYS A 148 6.21 -31.47 15.59
C LYS A 148 6.81 -30.51 16.62
N GLN A 149 8.09 -30.16 16.48
CA GLN A 149 8.73 -29.16 17.34
C GLN A 149 8.06 -27.79 17.21
N TRP A 150 7.73 -27.35 16.00
CA TRP A 150 7.04 -26.07 15.80
C TRP A 150 5.62 -26.07 16.35
N GLN A 151 4.87 -27.15 16.16
CA GLN A 151 3.53 -27.31 16.75
C GLN A 151 3.57 -27.23 18.28
N GLU A 152 4.58 -27.85 18.89
CA GLU A 152 4.76 -27.80 20.34
C GLU A 152 5.17 -26.39 20.81
N VAL A 153 6.08 -25.72 20.09
CA VAL A 153 6.45 -24.32 20.39
C VAL A 153 5.24 -23.39 20.24
N GLU A 154 4.44 -23.54 19.19
CA GLU A 154 3.23 -22.75 18.96
C GLU A 154 2.21 -22.98 20.08
N LYS A 155 2.00 -24.24 20.48
CA LYS A 155 1.14 -24.59 21.62
C LYS A 155 1.64 -23.99 22.94
N GLN A 156 2.95 -24.01 23.18
CA GLN A 156 3.57 -23.39 24.35
C GLN A 156 3.43 -21.86 24.33
N GLN A 157 3.66 -21.22 23.19
CA GLN A 157 3.49 -19.77 23.03
C GLN A 157 2.03 -19.37 23.21
N ALA A 158 1.07 -20.12 22.65
CA ALA A 158 -0.35 -19.89 22.86
C ALA A 158 -0.74 -20.02 24.33
N ALA A 159 -0.25 -21.06 25.02
CA ALA A 159 -0.49 -21.25 26.45
C ALA A 159 0.14 -20.14 27.31
N GLN A 160 1.36 -19.68 26.97
CA GLN A 160 2.01 -18.56 27.64
C GLN A 160 1.29 -17.24 27.38
N ALA A 161 0.86 -16.97 26.15
CA ALA A 161 0.09 -15.78 25.79
C ALA A 161 -1.26 -15.76 26.51
N GLU A 162 -1.92 -16.91 26.64
CA GLU A 162 -3.17 -17.05 27.39
C GLU A 162 -2.95 -16.82 28.90
N LYS A 163 -1.88 -17.37 29.48
CA LYS A 163 -1.49 -17.11 30.87
C LYS A 163 -1.18 -15.63 31.09
N ALA A 164 -0.38 -15.02 30.23
CA ALA A 164 -0.04 -13.60 30.29
C ALA A 164 -1.28 -12.71 30.12
N LYS A 165 -2.23 -13.09 29.27
CA LYS A 165 -3.51 -12.41 29.11
C LYS A 165 -4.34 -12.49 30.40
N LYS A 166 -4.50 -13.68 30.98
CA LYS A 166 -5.23 -13.88 32.25
C LYS A 166 -4.57 -13.14 33.42
N GLU A 167 -3.25 -13.04 33.43
CA GLU A 167 -2.49 -12.32 34.47
C GLU A 167 -2.60 -10.79 34.30
N ARG A 168 -2.59 -10.29 33.05
CA ARG A 168 -2.87 -8.89 32.72
C ARG A 168 -4.29 -8.47 33.10
N GLU A 169 -5.27 -9.34 32.85
CA GLU A 169 -6.67 -9.13 33.25
C GLU A 169 -6.83 -9.07 34.78
N LYS A 170 -6.01 -9.81 35.53
CA LYS A 170 -6.01 -9.81 37.02
C LYS A 170 -5.26 -8.63 37.64
N GLN A 171 -4.20 -8.14 37.01
CA GLN A 171 -3.34 -7.10 37.59
C GLN A 171 -3.76 -5.67 37.22
N GLY A 172 -4.64 -5.46 36.24
CA GLY A 172 -5.03 -4.09 35.81
C GLY A 172 -3.87 -3.25 35.27
N ILE A 173 -2.72 -3.86 34.97
CA ILE A 173 -1.49 -3.19 34.54
C ILE A 173 -1.53 -2.95 33.03
N LEU A 174 -1.64 -1.67 32.65
CA LEU A 174 -1.43 -1.16 31.30
C LEU A 174 0.06 -1.26 30.92
N THR A 175 0.51 -2.44 30.48
CA THR A 175 1.74 -2.57 29.68
C THR A 175 1.36 -2.71 28.20
N PRO A 176 1.99 -1.95 27.29
CA PRO A 176 1.67 -2.06 25.88
C PRO A 176 2.16 -3.42 25.35
N PRO A 177 1.43 -4.05 24.42
CA PRO A 177 2.02 -5.12 23.64
C PRO A 177 3.23 -4.58 22.86
N PRO A 178 4.26 -5.41 22.58
CA PRO A 178 5.22 -5.06 21.53
C PRO A 178 4.46 -4.76 20.24
N PRO A 179 5.01 -3.95 19.31
CA PRO A 179 4.38 -3.79 18.01
C PRO A 179 4.31 -5.19 17.37
N ALA A 180 3.12 -5.77 17.40
CA ALA A 180 2.87 -7.04 16.74
C ALA A 180 3.10 -6.80 15.26
N ASN A 181 3.84 -7.71 14.62
CA ASN A 181 4.01 -7.77 13.18
C ASN A 181 2.62 -7.96 12.56
N ASN A 182 1.93 -6.85 12.33
CA ASN A 182 0.58 -6.81 11.84
C ASN A 182 0.60 -6.91 10.31
N LEU A 183 1.07 -8.04 9.79
CA LEU A 183 0.73 -8.48 8.43
C LEU A 183 -0.76 -8.88 8.32
N ALA A 184 -1.51 -8.87 9.42
CA ALA A 184 -2.94 -9.14 9.46
C ALA A 184 -3.81 -7.88 9.68
N ALA A 185 -3.24 -6.67 9.70
CA ALA A 185 -4.01 -5.42 9.86
C ALA A 185 -4.19 -4.63 8.55
N ALA A 186 -4.07 -5.29 7.39
CA ALA A 186 -4.69 -4.82 6.17
C ALA A 186 -6.19 -5.15 6.22
N GLY A 187 -6.90 -4.46 7.10
CA GLY A 187 -8.33 -4.62 7.33
C GLY A 187 -8.85 -3.34 7.94
N GLY A 188 -9.06 -2.34 7.09
CA GLY A 188 -9.67 -1.08 7.48
C GLY A 188 -11.03 -1.28 8.17
N ILE A 189 -11.40 -0.27 8.93
CA ILE A 189 -12.72 -0.05 9.51
C ILE A 189 -13.78 -0.40 8.44
N GLY A 190 -14.53 -1.47 8.68
CA GLY A 190 -15.45 -2.10 7.70
C GLY A 190 -15.24 -3.60 7.48
N SER A 191 -14.19 -4.20 8.06
CA SER A 191 -13.97 -5.65 7.94
C SER A 191 -15.14 -6.46 8.54
N TRP A 192 -15.68 -7.40 7.76
CA TRP A 192 -16.69 -8.39 8.17
C TRP A 192 -16.41 -8.89 9.59
N TYR A 193 -17.45 -9.13 10.39
CA TYR A 193 -17.37 -9.43 11.83
C TYR A 193 -16.24 -10.43 12.23
N PHE A 194 -15.92 -11.40 11.37
CA PHE A 194 -14.88 -12.41 11.59
C PHE A 194 -13.42 -11.95 11.31
N TYR A 195 -13.22 -10.81 10.66
CA TYR A 195 -11.90 -10.24 10.35
C TYR A 195 -11.48 -9.12 11.32
N ASN A 196 -12.36 -8.74 12.26
CA ASN A 196 -12.01 -7.89 13.38
C ASN A 196 -11.74 -8.79 14.62
N PRO A 197 -10.48 -8.95 15.05
CA PRO A 197 -10.14 -9.84 16.17
C PRO A 197 -10.82 -9.45 17.48
N VAL A 198 -11.16 -8.17 17.68
CA VAL A 198 -11.85 -7.69 18.88
C VAL A 198 -13.32 -8.09 18.84
N SER A 199 -14.01 -7.81 17.73
CA SER A 199 -15.42 -8.15 17.55
C SER A 199 -15.64 -9.67 17.52
N MET A 200 -14.79 -10.42 16.81
CA MET A 200 -14.83 -11.88 16.76
C MET A 200 -14.69 -12.50 18.16
N ASN A 201 -13.77 -11.98 18.98
CA ASN A 201 -13.61 -12.46 20.34
C ASN A 201 -14.81 -12.11 21.23
N GLN A 202 -15.37 -10.91 21.11
CA GLN A 202 -16.55 -10.51 21.85
C GLN A 202 -17.76 -11.40 21.56
N GLY A 203 -18.12 -11.62 20.28
CA GLY A 203 -19.26 -12.48 20.03
C GLY A 203 -18.94 -13.98 20.10
N LYS A 204 -17.66 -14.41 20.16
CA LYS A 204 -17.32 -15.75 20.67
C LYS A 204 -17.75 -15.87 22.14
N THR A 205 -17.41 -14.89 22.97
CA THR A 205 -17.84 -14.86 24.38
C THR A 205 -19.37 -14.79 24.50
N ASP A 206 -20.05 -13.98 23.68
CA ASP A 206 -21.52 -13.91 23.70
C ASP A 206 -22.18 -15.19 23.19
N PHE A 207 -21.60 -15.86 22.20
CA PHE A 207 -22.06 -17.15 21.71
C PHE A 207 -21.97 -18.21 22.80
N THR A 208 -20.82 -18.33 23.46
CA THR A 208 -20.63 -19.28 24.57
C THR A 208 -21.56 -18.94 25.74
N ARG A 209 -21.78 -17.65 26.04
CA ARG A 209 -22.71 -17.21 27.07
C ARG A 209 -24.16 -17.58 26.76
N LYS A 210 -24.57 -17.49 25.49
CA LYS A 210 -25.95 -17.74 25.06
C LYS A 210 -26.25 -19.21 24.75
N TRP A 211 -25.25 -19.97 24.30
CA TRP A 211 -25.43 -21.32 23.76
C TRP A 211 -24.53 -22.39 24.37
N GLY A 212 -23.57 -22.01 25.24
CA GLY A 212 -22.57 -22.92 25.80
C GLY A 212 -21.45 -23.29 24.82
N GLU A 213 -20.60 -24.25 25.19
CA GLU A 213 -19.64 -24.83 24.25
C GLU A 213 -20.36 -25.84 23.34
N ARG A 214 -20.45 -25.50 22.05
CA ARG A 214 -21.09 -26.35 21.02
C ARG A 214 -20.05 -26.89 20.05
N LYS A 215 -20.19 -28.16 19.67
CA LYS A 215 -19.37 -28.80 18.64
C LYS A 215 -19.74 -28.26 17.25
N LEU A 216 -18.79 -28.28 16.33
CA LEU A 216 -19.01 -27.85 14.95
C LEU A 216 -19.73 -28.97 14.19
N GLU A 217 -21.05 -28.87 14.09
CA GLU A 217 -21.90 -29.83 13.40
C GLU A 217 -23.17 -29.16 12.82
N ASP A 218 -23.78 -29.77 11.82
CA ASP A 218 -25.00 -29.26 11.19
C ASP A 218 -26.19 -29.34 12.16
N TYR A 219 -27.05 -28.32 12.11
CA TYR A 219 -28.23 -28.17 12.96
C TYR A 219 -27.95 -27.92 14.45
N TRP A 220 -26.78 -27.40 14.80
CA TRP A 220 -26.34 -27.10 16.18
C TRP A 220 -27.29 -26.18 16.99
N ARG A 221 -28.24 -25.50 16.33
CA ARG A 221 -29.24 -24.60 16.95
C ARG A 221 -30.57 -25.26 17.35
N LEU A 222 -30.82 -26.52 16.99
CA LEU A 222 -32.07 -27.21 17.33
C LEU A 222 -31.96 -27.82 18.74
N SER A 223 -32.75 -27.32 19.69
CA SER A 223 -32.80 -27.82 21.07
C SER A 223 -33.42 -29.22 21.20
N THR A 224 -33.98 -29.77 20.13
CA THR A 224 -34.72 -31.05 20.12
C THR A 224 -33.88 -32.27 19.75
N LYS A 225 -32.63 -32.10 19.32
CA LYS A 225 -31.77 -33.24 18.95
C LYS A 225 -31.29 -34.06 20.15
N GLU A 226 -31.43 -33.52 21.36
CA GLU A 226 -31.07 -34.18 22.62
C GLU A 226 -32.06 -35.28 23.04
N LYS A 227 -33.13 -35.53 22.27
CA LYS A 227 -34.13 -36.57 22.57
C LYS A 227 -34.21 -37.73 21.58
N GLU A 228 -33.38 -37.74 20.53
CA GLU A 228 -33.37 -38.81 19.51
C GLU A 228 -32.05 -39.59 19.45
N LEU A 229 -31.00 -39.10 20.12
CA LEU A 229 -29.67 -39.75 20.13
C LEU A 229 -29.43 -40.73 21.30
N GLU A 230 -30.42 -40.97 22.15
CA GLU A 230 -30.38 -42.05 23.18
C GLU A 230 -30.90 -43.40 22.67
N LEU A 231 -31.33 -43.51 21.39
CA LEU A 231 -31.92 -44.73 20.84
C LEU A 231 -31.17 -45.36 19.64
N ALA A 232 -29.88 -45.05 19.45
CA ALA A 232 -29.09 -45.66 18.37
C ALA A 232 -27.67 -46.12 18.80
N GLY A 233 -27.47 -46.33 20.10
CA GLY A 233 -26.24 -46.91 20.64
C GLY A 233 -26.37 -48.41 20.85
N SER A 234 -26.20 -49.21 19.80
CA SER A 234 -25.79 -50.63 19.87
C SER A 234 -25.57 -51.18 18.48
N THR A 235 -24.31 -51.37 18.07
CA THR A 235 -23.75 -52.68 17.69
C THR A 235 -22.26 -52.56 17.38
N SER A 236 -21.57 -53.65 17.71
CA SER A 236 -20.15 -53.90 17.85
C SER A 236 -19.49 -54.52 16.61
N ASP A 237 -18.18 -54.23 16.48
CA ASP A 237 -17.03 -55.07 16.10
C ASP A 237 -16.88 -55.78 14.74
N SER A 238 -15.59 -55.80 14.32
CA SER A 238 -14.86 -56.72 13.40
C SER A 238 -15.25 -56.69 11.90
N ASP A 239 -14.36 -56.83 10.91
CA ASP A 239 -13.22 -57.77 10.80
C ASP A 239 -12.15 -57.38 9.71
N THR A 240 -11.09 -58.19 9.73
CA THR A 240 -9.74 -58.40 9.11
C THR A 240 -9.34 -58.21 7.62
N THR A 241 -8.06 -57.77 7.49
CA THR A 241 -6.86 -58.16 6.67
C THR A 241 -6.82 -58.87 5.28
N GLN A 242 -5.82 -58.39 4.49
CA GLN A 242 -4.84 -59.07 3.58
C GLN A 242 -5.32 -59.63 2.20
N SER A 243 -4.82 -59.12 1.06
CA SER A 243 -3.54 -59.35 0.33
C SER A 243 -3.59 -60.55 -0.63
N ASP A 244 -3.32 -60.34 -1.94
CA ASP A 244 -2.37 -61.20 -2.65
C ASP A 244 -1.83 -60.64 -4.00
N SER A 245 -0.67 -61.18 -4.37
CA SER A 245 0.30 -60.74 -5.41
C SER A 245 0.09 -61.30 -6.83
N SER A 246 0.73 -60.69 -7.85
CA SER A 246 1.53 -61.39 -8.89
C SER A 246 2.30 -60.44 -9.84
N SER A 247 3.32 -60.99 -10.51
CA SER A 247 4.56 -60.40 -11.07
C SER A 247 4.59 -60.10 -12.59
N SER A 248 5.50 -59.20 -13.07
CA SER A 248 6.60 -59.49 -14.05
C SER A 248 7.32 -58.26 -14.70
N LYS A 249 8.64 -58.15 -14.44
CA LYS A 249 9.87 -57.75 -15.22
C LYS A 249 10.02 -56.50 -16.15
N LYS A 250 11.17 -55.80 -15.89
CA LYS A 250 12.09 -54.93 -16.69
C LYS A 250 11.60 -53.49 -17.00
N GLU A 251 12.38 -52.40 -16.88
CA GLU A 251 13.83 -52.15 -17.08
C GLU A 251 14.29 -50.86 -16.33
N GLU A 252 15.60 -50.73 -16.05
CA GLU A 252 16.21 -49.64 -15.27
C GLU A 252 16.19 -48.26 -15.96
N VAL A 253 15.68 -47.25 -15.25
CA VAL A 253 16.12 -45.85 -15.37
C VAL A 253 16.23 -45.29 -13.96
N LYS A 254 17.44 -44.88 -13.53
CA LYS A 254 17.66 -44.16 -12.27
C LYS A 254 16.96 -42.80 -12.34
N LYS A 255 15.67 -42.75 -11.98
CA LYS A 255 14.98 -41.52 -11.57
C LYS A 255 15.43 -41.17 -10.16
N GLU A 256 15.85 -39.93 -9.95
CA GLU A 256 15.86 -39.32 -8.61
C GLU A 256 14.48 -39.56 -8.01
N VAL A 257 14.42 -40.35 -6.94
CA VAL A 257 13.19 -40.70 -6.27
C VAL A 257 12.72 -39.45 -5.53
N ASP A 258 11.58 -38.89 -5.96
CA ASP A 258 10.90 -37.84 -5.23
C ASP A 258 10.59 -38.35 -3.80
N PRO A 259 11.19 -37.76 -2.74
CA PRO A 259 10.98 -38.21 -1.36
C PRO A 259 9.52 -38.15 -0.89
N LEU A 260 8.62 -37.55 -1.67
CA LEU A 260 7.22 -37.27 -1.33
C LEU A 260 6.24 -38.42 -1.67
N GLU A 261 6.67 -39.46 -2.37
CA GLU A 261 5.75 -40.50 -2.88
C GLU A 261 5.18 -41.41 -1.76
N LYS A 262 5.81 -41.45 -0.59
CA LYS A 262 5.44 -42.31 0.56
C LYS A 262 4.59 -41.65 1.64
N LEU A 263 4.16 -40.40 1.47
CA LEU A 263 3.43 -39.64 2.49
C LEU A 263 1.91 -39.67 2.29
N SER A 264 1.15 -39.79 3.40
CA SER A 264 -0.31 -39.75 3.40
C SER A 264 -0.86 -38.44 2.81
N ALA A 265 -2.08 -38.46 2.28
CA ALA A 265 -2.69 -37.32 1.57
C ALA A 265 -2.77 -36.02 2.42
N ASP A 266 -2.98 -36.13 3.74
CA ASP A 266 -2.98 -34.99 4.66
C ASP A 266 -1.58 -34.45 4.93
N LYS A 267 -0.56 -35.32 4.85
CA LYS A 267 0.83 -34.88 4.95
C LYS A 267 1.23 -34.13 3.68
N LYS A 268 0.87 -34.57 2.47
CA LYS A 268 1.24 -33.92 1.18
C LYS A 268 0.96 -32.41 1.13
N LYS A 269 -0.18 -31.95 1.66
CA LYS A 269 -0.54 -30.51 1.75
C LYS A 269 0.51 -29.63 2.46
N LEU A 270 1.26 -30.20 3.41
CA LEU A 270 2.31 -29.50 4.14
C LEU A 270 3.59 -29.31 3.31
N TYR A 271 3.77 -30.12 2.26
CA TYR A 271 4.98 -30.15 1.42
C TYR A 271 4.76 -29.47 0.06
N ASP A 272 3.52 -29.16 -0.32
CA ASP A 272 3.17 -28.56 -1.63
C ASP A 272 3.92 -27.25 -1.93
N ASN A 273 4.30 -26.49 -0.89
CA ASN A 273 5.01 -25.22 -1.03
C ASN A 273 6.55 -25.33 -0.92
N LEU A 274 7.10 -26.52 -0.68
CA LEU A 274 8.54 -26.70 -0.61
C LEU A 274 9.13 -26.78 -2.02
N PRO A 275 10.22 -26.06 -2.32
CA PRO A 275 10.88 -26.10 -3.62
C PRO A 275 11.71 -27.38 -3.77
N VAL A 276 11.03 -28.53 -3.83
CA VAL A 276 11.64 -29.85 -4.01
C VAL A 276 11.91 -30.09 -5.50
N GLY A 277 13.09 -30.62 -5.80
CA GLY A 277 13.52 -30.89 -7.18
C GLY A 277 14.07 -29.67 -7.93
N SER A 278 14.84 -29.95 -8.98
CA SER A 278 15.64 -28.95 -9.72
C SER A 278 14.82 -27.77 -10.26
N LYS A 279 13.61 -28.04 -10.79
CA LYS A 279 12.74 -27.00 -11.37
C LYS A 279 12.21 -26.03 -10.32
N ALA A 280 11.69 -26.54 -9.20
CA ALA A 280 11.13 -25.70 -8.13
C ALA A 280 12.23 -24.92 -7.40
N LEU A 281 13.40 -25.54 -7.21
CA LEU A 281 14.58 -24.88 -6.66
C LEU A 281 15.07 -23.72 -7.56
N LYS A 282 15.06 -23.91 -8.88
CA LYS A 282 15.39 -22.84 -9.83
C LYS A 282 14.42 -21.66 -9.72
N ALA A 283 13.12 -21.92 -9.68
CA ALA A 283 12.10 -20.87 -9.50
C ALA A 283 12.25 -20.13 -8.16
N SER A 284 12.56 -20.85 -7.08
CA SER A 284 12.87 -20.24 -5.78
C SER A 284 14.13 -19.35 -5.85
N ASN A 285 15.19 -19.81 -6.51
CA ASN A 285 16.41 -19.03 -6.73
C ASN A 285 16.16 -17.78 -7.59
N GLU A 286 15.29 -17.84 -8.60
CA GLU A 286 14.91 -16.68 -9.41
C GLU A 286 14.23 -15.59 -8.55
N LYS A 287 13.32 -15.96 -7.65
CA LYS A 287 12.69 -15.03 -6.70
C LYS A 287 13.72 -14.37 -5.76
N ILE A 288 14.63 -15.17 -5.21
CA ILE A 288 15.70 -14.65 -4.33
C ILE A 288 16.59 -13.68 -5.10
N MET A 289 16.97 -14.05 -6.32
CA MET A 289 17.85 -13.24 -7.18
C MET A 289 17.21 -11.88 -7.51
N GLU A 290 15.94 -11.86 -7.92
CA GLU A 290 15.18 -10.63 -8.16
C GLU A 290 15.07 -9.78 -6.89
N ALA A 291 14.73 -10.40 -5.75
CA ALA A 291 14.62 -9.69 -4.48
C ALA A 291 15.94 -9.07 -4.03
N MET A 292 17.07 -9.78 -4.19
CA MET A 292 18.41 -9.26 -3.88
C MET A 292 18.78 -8.08 -4.80
N TYR A 293 18.48 -8.19 -6.09
CA TYR A 293 18.73 -7.10 -7.04
C TYR A 293 17.92 -5.84 -6.66
N ASN A 294 16.63 -6.01 -6.37
CA ASN A 294 15.76 -4.93 -5.93
C ASN A 294 16.24 -4.31 -4.61
N LEU A 295 16.72 -5.11 -3.65
CA LEU A 295 17.30 -4.59 -2.41
C LEU A 295 18.52 -3.70 -2.68
N GLY A 296 19.45 -4.13 -3.53
CA GLY A 296 20.60 -3.31 -3.88
C GLY A 296 20.21 -1.95 -4.48
N ILE A 297 19.17 -1.92 -5.31
CA ILE A 297 18.59 -0.69 -5.86
C ILE A 297 17.96 0.17 -4.77
N ILE A 298 17.15 -0.42 -3.88
CA ILE A 298 16.50 0.32 -2.80
C ILE A 298 17.54 0.95 -1.88
N TYR A 299 18.57 0.20 -1.49
CA TYR A 299 19.67 0.74 -0.68
C TYR A 299 20.37 1.90 -1.36
N LYS A 300 20.72 1.78 -2.65
CA LYS A 300 21.41 2.85 -3.38
C LYS A 300 20.52 4.06 -3.66
N GLU A 301 19.42 3.85 -4.38
CA GLU A 301 18.64 4.93 -5.00
C GLU A 301 17.62 5.54 -4.03
N LYS A 302 17.11 4.77 -3.06
CA LYS A 302 16.04 5.22 -2.15
C LYS A 302 16.52 5.53 -0.74
N LEU A 303 17.53 4.80 -0.25
CA LEU A 303 18.09 4.98 1.09
C LEU A 303 19.45 5.69 1.11
N ASN A 304 20.10 5.82 -0.05
CA ASN A 304 21.45 6.37 -0.18
C ASN A 304 22.48 5.69 0.76
N ASP A 305 22.32 4.37 0.95
CA ASP A 305 23.22 3.51 1.71
C ASP A 305 24.08 2.68 0.76
N ASP A 306 25.17 3.29 0.30
CA ASP A 306 26.12 2.65 -0.60
C ASP A 306 26.74 1.36 -0.01
N LYS A 307 26.91 1.30 1.32
CA LYS A 307 27.56 0.17 1.98
C LYS A 307 26.67 -1.07 1.92
N GLU A 308 25.41 -0.94 2.30
CA GLU A 308 24.47 -2.06 2.22
C GLU A 308 24.13 -2.41 0.77
N ALA A 309 24.08 -1.42 -0.14
CA ALA A 309 23.92 -1.69 -1.58
C ALA A 309 25.06 -2.57 -2.14
N ILE A 310 26.33 -2.18 -1.89
CA ILE A 310 27.50 -2.96 -2.32
C ILE A 310 27.43 -4.38 -1.77
N LYS A 311 27.18 -4.51 -0.46
CA LYS A 311 27.13 -5.81 0.22
C LYS A 311 26.09 -6.74 -0.39
N VAL A 312 24.87 -6.26 -0.66
CA VAL A 312 23.82 -7.09 -1.27
C VAL A 312 24.16 -7.45 -2.72
N PHE A 313 24.68 -6.50 -3.50
CA PHE A 313 25.10 -6.76 -4.87
C PHE A 313 26.24 -7.78 -4.96
N GLU A 314 27.24 -7.69 -4.09
CA GLU A 314 28.33 -8.69 -4.00
C GLU A 314 27.81 -10.07 -3.59
N GLN A 315 26.86 -10.12 -2.64
CA GLN A 315 26.20 -11.37 -2.26
C GLN A 315 25.43 -11.98 -3.42
N LEU A 316 24.73 -11.16 -4.22
CA LEU A 316 24.00 -11.62 -5.40
C LEU A 316 24.96 -12.25 -6.40
N LEU A 317 26.07 -11.57 -6.73
CA LEU A 317 27.09 -12.07 -7.65
C LEU A 317 27.73 -13.38 -7.17
N LYS A 318 28.00 -13.48 -5.86
CA LYS A 318 28.55 -14.68 -5.25
C LYS A 318 27.57 -15.85 -5.28
N ARG A 319 26.29 -15.58 -5.03
CA ARG A 319 25.24 -16.61 -4.93
C ARG A 319 24.73 -17.07 -6.29
N PHE A 320 24.68 -16.17 -7.27
CA PHE A 320 24.14 -16.41 -8.60
C PHE A 320 25.10 -15.93 -9.71
N PRO A 321 26.29 -16.57 -9.83
CA PRO A 321 27.20 -16.28 -10.93
C PRO A 321 26.54 -16.67 -12.26
N GLY A 322 26.71 -15.84 -13.28
CA GLY A 322 26.10 -16.01 -14.60
C GLY A 322 24.65 -15.53 -14.71
N SER A 323 24.12 -14.86 -13.68
CA SER A 323 22.74 -14.36 -13.69
C SER A 323 22.50 -13.29 -14.75
N THR A 324 21.24 -13.12 -15.13
CA THR A 324 20.80 -12.05 -16.06
C THR A 324 21.11 -10.65 -15.53
N TYR A 325 21.15 -10.48 -14.20
CA TYR A 325 21.48 -9.22 -13.55
C TYR A 325 22.99 -8.96 -13.43
N GLU A 326 23.85 -9.97 -13.64
CA GLU A 326 25.29 -9.86 -13.38
C GLU A 326 25.98 -8.69 -14.13
N PRO A 327 25.74 -8.46 -15.43
CA PRO A 327 26.35 -7.33 -16.14
C PRO A 327 25.93 -5.97 -15.56
N GLU A 328 24.65 -5.84 -15.20
CA GLU A 328 24.14 -4.61 -14.60
C GLU A 328 24.70 -4.39 -13.19
N VAL A 329 24.76 -5.45 -12.39
CA VAL A 329 25.27 -5.38 -11.02
C VAL A 329 26.75 -5.00 -11.02
N TYR A 330 27.57 -5.53 -11.93
CA TYR A 330 28.95 -5.06 -12.10
C TYR A 330 29.02 -3.57 -12.45
N TYR A 331 28.17 -3.09 -13.35
CA TYR A 331 28.12 -1.68 -13.71
C TYR A 331 27.69 -0.79 -12.54
N ARG A 332 26.70 -1.21 -11.76
CA ARG A 332 26.26 -0.50 -10.55
C ARG A 332 27.37 -0.45 -9.50
N LEU A 333 28.06 -1.56 -9.24
CA LEU A 333 29.21 -1.59 -8.33
C LEU A 333 30.35 -0.70 -8.82
N TYR A 334 30.67 -0.73 -10.12
CA TYR A 334 31.62 0.20 -10.74
C TYR A 334 31.23 1.66 -10.45
N LYS A 335 29.97 2.03 -10.68
CA LYS A 335 29.46 3.40 -10.48
C LYS A 335 29.54 3.81 -9.01
N ILE A 336 29.08 2.98 -8.09
CA ILE A 336 29.13 3.26 -6.64
C ILE A 336 30.58 3.42 -6.17
N HIS A 337 31.50 2.54 -6.59
CA HIS A 337 32.91 2.66 -6.22
C HIS A 337 33.60 3.89 -6.84
N LYS A 338 33.19 4.28 -8.05
CA LYS A 338 33.67 5.50 -8.70
C LYS A 338 33.23 6.75 -7.93
N GLU A 339 31.96 6.81 -7.51
CA GLU A 339 31.41 7.90 -6.70
C GLU A 339 32.06 8.00 -5.31
N THR A 340 32.36 6.86 -4.69
CA THR A 340 33.01 6.79 -3.36
C THR A 340 34.54 6.94 -3.41
N GLY A 341 35.13 7.02 -4.61
CA GLY A 341 36.58 7.22 -4.81
C GLY A 341 37.45 5.97 -4.59
N ASN A 342 36.85 4.78 -4.47
CA ASN A 342 37.60 3.53 -4.30
C ASN A 342 38.14 3.00 -5.64
N LYS A 343 39.25 3.58 -6.11
CA LYS A 343 39.86 3.28 -7.42
C LYS A 343 40.13 1.79 -7.66
N LYS A 344 40.54 1.05 -6.62
CA LYS A 344 40.84 -0.39 -6.75
C LYS A 344 39.60 -1.19 -7.12
N GLU A 345 38.51 -1.00 -6.38
CA GLU A 345 37.26 -1.72 -6.65
C GLU A 345 36.59 -1.19 -7.92
N THR A 346 36.72 0.10 -8.24
CA THR A 346 36.27 0.65 -9.54
C THR A 346 36.88 -0.09 -10.72
N GLU A 347 38.21 -0.22 -10.77
CA GLU A 347 38.88 -0.92 -11.89
C GLU A 347 38.56 -2.42 -11.89
N LYS A 348 38.43 -3.06 -10.73
CA LYS A 348 38.01 -4.46 -10.61
C LYS A 348 36.66 -4.71 -11.30
N TYR A 349 35.60 -3.99 -10.91
CA TYR A 349 34.26 -4.21 -11.48
C TYR A 349 34.15 -3.77 -12.94
N LYS A 350 34.90 -2.74 -13.34
CA LYS A 350 35.04 -2.36 -14.74
C LYS A 350 35.65 -3.51 -15.56
N ASN A 351 36.78 -4.07 -15.14
CA ASN A 351 37.45 -5.13 -15.89
C ASN A 351 36.58 -6.40 -15.94
N LEU A 352 35.96 -6.78 -14.81
CA LEU A 352 35.02 -7.90 -14.78
C LEU A 352 33.88 -7.74 -15.79
N LEU A 353 33.31 -6.53 -15.91
CA LEU A 353 32.26 -6.26 -16.89
C LEU A 353 32.76 -6.33 -18.33
N LEU A 354 33.93 -5.73 -18.62
CA LEU A 354 34.48 -5.68 -19.98
C LEU A 354 35.01 -7.02 -20.47
N GLU A 355 35.58 -7.83 -19.58
CA GLU A 355 36.11 -9.16 -19.92
C GLU A 355 34.99 -10.18 -20.10
N LYS A 356 34.02 -10.21 -19.18
CA LYS A 356 32.96 -11.23 -19.17
C LYS A 356 31.76 -10.85 -20.05
N TYR A 357 31.46 -9.56 -20.20
CA TYR A 357 30.30 -9.07 -20.95
C TYR A 357 30.63 -7.90 -21.89
N PRO A 358 31.63 -8.03 -22.78
CA PRO A 358 32.10 -6.93 -23.66
C PRO A 358 31.01 -6.35 -24.57
N ALA A 359 29.99 -7.15 -24.92
CA ALA A 359 28.91 -6.75 -25.81
C ALA A 359 27.70 -6.13 -25.09
N SER A 360 27.64 -6.20 -23.75
CA SER A 360 26.52 -5.68 -22.96
C SER A 360 26.39 -4.16 -23.06
N ASP A 361 25.16 -3.65 -22.98
CA ASP A 361 24.91 -2.19 -22.99
C ASP A 361 25.72 -1.47 -21.92
N TYR A 362 25.89 -2.11 -20.76
CA TYR A 362 26.68 -1.60 -19.64
C TYR A 362 28.19 -1.52 -19.93
N ALA A 363 28.77 -2.52 -20.61
CA ALA A 363 30.17 -2.47 -21.04
C ALA A 363 30.42 -1.33 -22.05
N LEU A 364 29.44 -1.07 -22.91
CA LEU A 364 29.49 0.03 -23.87
C LEU A 364 29.42 1.39 -23.17
N LEU A 365 28.60 1.51 -22.12
CA LEU A 365 28.51 2.73 -21.29
C LEU A 365 29.84 3.07 -20.61
N ILE A 366 30.66 2.07 -20.24
CA ILE A 366 31.96 2.30 -19.60
C ILE A 366 33.04 2.70 -20.61
N THR A 367 33.02 2.13 -21.82
CA THR A 367 34.08 2.32 -22.81
C THR A 367 33.90 3.57 -23.67
N ASP A 368 32.88 4.39 -23.39
CA ASP A 368 32.37 5.49 -24.23
C ASP A 368 32.05 5.07 -25.68
N LYS A 369 32.17 3.77 -26.01
CA LYS A 369 31.72 3.14 -27.25
C LYS A 369 30.21 3.02 -27.31
N TYR A 370 29.49 3.35 -26.24
CA TYR A 370 28.03 3.51 -26.30
C TYR A 370 27.61 4.51 -27.39
N ASN A 371 28.41 5.57 -27.61
CA ASN A 371 28.20 6.49 -28.73
C ASN A 371 28.71 5.90 -30.05
N ALA A 372 29.87 5.23 -30.06
CA ALA A 372 30.46 4.65 -31.28
C ALA A 372 29.73 3.41 -31.84
N LYS A 373 29.00 2.63 -31.02
CA LYS A 373 28.15 1.51 -31.46
C LYS A 373 26.78 1.98 -31.97
N ARG A 374 26.42 3.24 -31.65
CA ARG A 374 25.22 3.94 -32.13
C ARG A 374 25.48 4.87 -33.32
N ASP A 375 26.70 4.84 -33.85
CA ASP A 375 27.10 5.46 -35.13
C ASP A 375 27.06 4.42 -36.27
N ASN A 376 26.13 3.46 -36.23
CA ASN A 376 25.69 2.84 -37.46
C ASN A 376 24.91 3.89 -38.27
N ALA A 377 25.16 3.98 -39.58
CA ALA A 377 24.44 4.91 -40.46
C ALA A 377 22.91 4.82 -40.33
N ALA A 378 22.38 3.62 -40.01
CA ALA A 378 20.97 3.38 -39.73
C ALA A 378 20.46 4.02 -38.42
N ASP A 379 21.27 4.05 -37.35
CA ASP A 379 20.91 4.69 -36.07
C ASP A 379 21.00 6.22 -36.18
N LYS A 380 21.96 6.72 -36.95
CA LYS A 380 22.02 8.14 -37.31
C LYS A 380 20.79 8.54 -38.14
N GLN A 381 20.47 7.77 -39.18
CA GLN A 381 19.26 8.01 -39.99
C GLN A 381 17.98 7.96 -39.15
N LEU A 382 17.86 7.01 -38.21
CA LEU A 382 16.71 6.93 -37.31
C LEU A 382 16.61 8.14 -36.37
N LYS A 383 17.73 8.60 -35.81
CA LYS A 383 17.78 9.80 -34.94
C LYS A 383 17.47 11.07 -35.74
N ASP A 384 18.10 11.27 -36.89
CA ASP A 384 17.85 12.39 -37.79
C ASP A 384 16.39 12.40 -38.24
N TYR A 385 15.83 11.22 -38.55
CA TYR A 385 14.43 11.07 -38.93
C TYR A 385 13.48 11.40 -37.77
N TYR A 386 13.80 10.99 -36.53
CA TYR A 386 13.05 11.35 -35.34
C TYR A 386 13.13 12.85 -35.05
N GLU A 387 14.31 13.46 -35.20
CA GLU A 387 14.52 14.90 -34.98
C GLU A 387 13.69 15.73 -35.97
N VAL A 388 13.69 15.37 -37.26
CA VAL A 388 12.82 16.01 -38.26
C VAL A 388 11.35 15.83 -37.91
N THR A 389 10.94 14.63 -37.48
CA THR A 389 9.55 14.36 -37.05
C THR A 389 9.16 15.21 -35.83
N TYR A 390 10.09 15.39 -34.89
CA TYR A 390 9.88 16.22 -33.71
C TYR A 390 9.81 17.72 -34.04
N ASN A 391 10.53 18.18 -35.06
CA ASN A 391 10.42 19.56 -35.54
C ASN A 391 9.04 19.84 -36.15
N PHE A 392 8.46 18.90 -36.92
CA PHE A 392 7.08 19.02 -37.39
C PHE A 392 6.06 19.07 -36.25
N TYR A 393 6.29 18.33 -35.16
CA TYR A 393 5.46 18.43 -33.96
C TYR A 393 5.55 19.83 -33.31
N LYS A 394 6.76 20.41 -33.21
CA LYS A 394 6.96 21.79 -32.71
C LYS A 394 6.26 22.83 -33.58
N GLU A 395 6.21 22.60 -34.88
CA GLU A 395 5.51 23.43 -35.88
C GLU A 395 3.99 23.16 -35.91
N HIS A 396 3.48 22.27 -35.05
CA HIS A 396 2.07 21.85 -34.99
C HIS A 396 1.55 21.18 -36.27
N ASN A 397 2.43 20.64 -37.12
CA ASN A 397 2.04 19.91 -38.33
C ASN A 397 1.77 18.42 -38.02
N CYS A 398 0.62 18.13 -37.42
CA CYS A 398 0.29 16.78 -36.99
C CYS A 398 0.01 15.79 -38.12
N ALA A 399 -0.47 16.26 -39.27
CA ALA A 399 -0.64 15.43 -40.44
C ALA A 399 0.70 14.81 -40.89
N GLU A 400 1.76 15.61 -40.94
CA GLU A 400 3.09 15.12 -41.31
C GLU A 400 3.71 14.27 -40.20
N VAL A 401 3.48 14.59 -38.92
CA VAL A 401 3.94 13.74 -37.79
C VAL A 401 3.34 12.34 -37.88
N THR A 402 2.02 12.21 -38.05
CA THR A 402 1.36 10.89 -38.14
C THR A 402 1.83 10.10 -39.36
N LYS A 403 1.99 10.77 -40.51
CA LYS A 403 2.54 10.16 -41.73
C LYS A 403 3.95 9.63 -41.49
N ARG A 404 4.83 10.46 -40.92
CA ARG A 404 6.23 10.09 -40.66
C ARG A 404 6.36 8.98 -39.64
N ILE A 405 5.47 8.90 -38.64
CA ILE A 405 5.41 7.77 -37.69
C ILE A 405 5.04 6.47 -38.44
N ALA A 406 4.01 6.50 -39.27
CA ALA A 406 3.62 5.34 -40.08
C ALA A 406 4.72 4.89 -41.06
N GLU A 407 5.46 5.85 -41.63
CA GLU A 407 6.65 5.57 -42.43
C GLU A 407 7.82 5.03 -41.58
N SER A 408 7.99 5.51 -40.35
CA SER A 408 9.05 5.04 -39.45
C SER A 408 8.89 3.57 -39.09
N ASP A 409 7.64 3.08 -38.97
CA ASP A 409 7.36 1.66 -38.72
C ASP A 409 7.77 0.76 -39.90
N ARG A 410 7.81 1.31 -41.12
CA ARG A 410 8.25 0.60 -42.34
C ARG A 410 9.75 0.74 -42.57
N LEU A 411 10.30 1.94 -42.33
CA LEU A 411 11.71 2.25 -42.55
C LEU A 411 12.62 1.70 -41.43
N PHE A 412 12.11 1.59 -40.21
CA PHE A 412 12.85 1.19 -39.01
C PHE A 412 12.07 0.18 -38.15
N PRO A 413 11.72 -1.02 -38.68
CA PRO A 413 10.97 -2.02 -37.95
C PRO A 413 11.73 -2.48 -36.69
N GLY A 414 11.05 -2.52 -35.54
CA GLY A 414 11.67 -2.89 -34.25
C GLY A 414 12.57 -1.81 -33.64
N SER A 415 12.47 -0.57 -34.10
CA SER A 415 13.23 0.58 -33.60
C SER A 415 13.10 0.80 -32.08
N VAL A 416 14.23 1.07 -31.43
CA VAL A 416 14.29 1.48 -30.01
C VAL A 416 13.63 2.83 -29.74
N LEU A 417 13.39 3.65 -30.78
CA LEU A 417 12.66 4.92 -30.67
C LEU A 417 11.17 4.78 -30.93
N LYS A 418 10.66 3.59 -31.28
CA LYS A 418 9.23 3.38 -31.52
C LYS A 418 8.35 3.84 -30.35
N PRO A 419 8.67 3.58 -29.06
CA PRO A 419 7.88 4.10 -27.95
C PRO A 419 7.80 5.64 -27.92
N LYS A 420 8.86 6.32 -28.38
CA LYS A 420 8.88 7.79 -28.46
C LYS A 420 8.10 8.32 -29.66
N PHE A 421 8.15 7.66 -30.82
CA PHE A 421 7.32 8.01 -31.97
C PHE A 421 5.83 7.87 -31.65
N ASP A 422 5.43 6.74 -31.05
CA ASP A 422 4.04 6.49 -30.70
C ASP A 422 3.53 7.51 -29.67
N TYR A 423 4.33 7.82 -28.65
CA TYR A 423 3.99 8.87 -27.67
C TYR A 423 3.89 10.25 -28.32
N LEU A 424 4.80 10.60 -29.23
CA LEU A 424 4.76 11.87 -29.97
C LEU A 424 3.51 11.99 -30.85
N GLY A 425 3.09 10.89 -31.48
CA GLY A 425 1.83 10.83 -32.25
C GLY A 425 0.62 11.12 -31.37
N VAL A 426 0.55 10.48 -30.19
CA VAL A 426 -0.51 10.71 -29.20
C VAL A 426 -0.53 12.17 -28.72
N LEU A 427 0.65 12.77 -28.47
CA LEU A 427 0.76 14.18 -28.08
C LEU A 427 0.34 15.14 -29.20
N CYS A 428 0.60 14.81 -30.46
CA CYS A 428 0.26 15.69 -31.57
C CYS A 428 -1.26 15.81 -31.75
N VAL A 429 -1.96 14.67 -31.80
CA VAL A 429 -3.42 14.65 -32.00
C VAL A 429 -4.21 15.07 -30.76
N ALA A 430 -3.53 15.31 -29.62
CA ALA A 430 -4.14 15.63 -28.34
C ALA A 430 -5.07 16.86 -28.37
N ARG A 431 -4.83 17.80 -29.29
CA ARG A 431 -5.67 19.00 -29.47
C ARG A 431 -6.92 18.75 -30.31
N ASP A 432 -6.91 17.70 -31.13
CA ASP A 432 -7.93 17.43 -32.14
C ASP A 432 -8.92 16.33 -31.71
N ILE A 433 -8.60 15.61 -30.62
CA ILE A 433 -9.44 14.55 -30.07
C ILE A 433 -10.06 14.96 -28.73
N PRO A 434 -11.25 14.44 -28.38
CA PRO A 434 -11.85 14.66 -27.07
C PRO A 434 -10.92 14.26 -25.94
N VAL A 435 -11.00 14.97 -24.82
CA VAL A 435 -10.14 14.76 -23.64
C VAL A 435 -10.16 13.31 -23.15
N ASP A 436 -11.32 12.66 -23.17
CA ASP A 436 -11.42 11.25 -22.76
C ASP A 436 -10.80 10.30 -23.77
N SER A 437 -10.89 10.58 -25.07
CA SER A 437 -10.16 9.86 -26.11
C SER A 437 -8.65 10.02 -25.95
N PHE A 438 -8.17 11.22 -25.61
CA PHE A 438 -6.75 11.46 -25.33
C PHE A 438 -6.27 10.69 -24.10
N LYS A 439 -7.06 10.63 -23.03
CA LYS A 439 -6.76 9.79 -21.85
C LYS A 439 -6.66 8.31 -22.21
N ILE A 440 -7.55 7.81 -23.08
CA ILE A 440 -7.50 6.43 -23.58
C ILE A 440 -6.20 6.20 -24.35
N SER A 441 -5.80 7.13 -25.24
CA SER A 441 -4.54 7.05 -25.97
C SER A 441 -3.31 7.04 -25.04
N LEU A 442 -3.29 7.86 -23.98
CA LEU A 442 -2.23 7.86 -22.98
C LEU A 442 -2.18 6.56 -22.17
N ASN A 443 -3.33 5.99 -21.80
CA ASN A 443 -3.41 4.66 -21.18
C ASN A 443 -2.94 3.55 -22.13
N GLY A 444 -3.18 3.70 -23.43
CA GLY A 444 -2.60 2.85 -24.47
C GLY A 444 -1.07 2.82 -24.39
N ILE A 445 -0.42 4.00 -24.36
CA ILE A 445 1.04 4.10 -24.24
C ILE A 445 1.56 3.42 -22.96
N ILE A 446 0.85 3.56 -21.84
CA ILE A 446 1.22 2.95 -20.55
C ILE A 446 1.17 1.42 -20.62
N SER A 447 0.11 0.89 -21.24
CA SER A 447 -0.10 -0.56 -21.36
C SER A 447 0.82 -1.20 -22.39
N THR A 448 1.11 -0.50 -23.49
CA THR A 448 1.97 -1.00 -24.58
C THR A 448 3.46 -0.96 -24.21
N TYR A 449 3.89 0.02 -23.40
CA TYR A 449 5.30 0.21 -23.03
C TYR A 449 5.55 0.22 -21.51
N PRO A 450 5.19 -0.86 -20.79
CA PRO A 450 5.33 -0.91 -19.33
C PRO A 450 6.81 -0.82 -18.93
N GLY A 451 7.14 0.11 -18.02
CA GLY A 451 8.51 0.31 -17.51
C GLY A 451 9.40 1.25 -18.34
N HIS A 452 8.95 1.72 -19.51
CA HIS A 452 9.69 2.71 -20.31
C HIS A 452 9.38 4.15 -19.84
N ASP A 453 10.35 5.07 -19.98
CA ASP A 453 10.18 6.51 -19.68
C ASP A 453 8.93 7.16 -20.30
N VAL A 454 8.46 6.73 -21.49
CA VAL A 454 7.26 7.29 -22.13
C VAL A 454 5.99 6.91 -21.37
N ALA A 455 5.95 5.74 -20.74
CA ALA A 455 4.83 5.34 -19.88
C ALA A 455 4.83 6.14 -18.57
N LYS A 456 6.01 6.47 -18.03
CA LYS A 456 6.12 7.39 -16.88
C LYS A 456 5.60 8.78 -17.25
N ASN A 457 6.04 9.33 -18.37
CA ASN A 457 5.59 10.65 -18.86
C ASN A 457 4.08 10.67 -19.16
N ALA A 458 3.54 9.58 -19.73
CA ALA A 458 2.10 9.44 -19.97
C ALA A 458 1.30 9.41 -18.66
N LYS A 459 1.80 8.73 -17.61
CA LYS A 459 1.19 8.74 -16.27
C LYS A 459 1.21 10.12 -15.64
N GLU A 460 2.36 10.79 -15.66
CA GLU A 460 2.51 12.15 -15.13
C GLU A 460 1.58 13.14 -15.86
N LEU A 461 1.45 13.01 -17.18
CA LEU A 461 0.53 13.84 -17.96
C LEU A 461 -0.94 13.57 -17.62
N LEU A 462 -1.33 12.31 -17.40
CA LEU A 462 -2.68 11.97 -16.92
C LEU A 462 -2.98 12.55 -15.53
N GLU A 463 -2.00 12.51 -14.62
CA GLU A 463 -2.09 13.13 -13.29
C GLU A 463 -2.21 14.66 -13.39
N ILE A 464 -1.44 15.30 -14.27
CA ILE A 464 -1.53 16.74 -14.54
C ILE A 464 -2.90 17.08 -15.12
N MET A 465 -3.39 16.31 -16.10
CA MET A 465 -4.69 16.54 -16.72
C MET A 465 -5.85 16.39 -15.72
N THR A 466 -5.78 15.41 -14.81
CA THR A 466 -6.78 15.24 -13.75
C THR A 466 -6.72 16.40 -12.75
N ALA A 467 -5.53 16.86 -12.37
CA ALA A 467 -5.35 18.04 -11.52
C ALA A 467 -5.82 19.35 -12.19
N ILE A 468 -5.55 19.54 -13.49
CA ILE A 468 -6.02 20.69 -14.27
C ILE A 468 -7.54 20.65 -14.42
N ASN A 469 -8.14 19.47 -14.62
CA ASN A 469 -9.60 19.36 -14.71
C ASN A 469 -10.25 19.69 -13.36
N GLN A 470 -9.66 19.27 -12.23
CA GLN A 470 -10.09 19.69 -10.89
C GLN A 470 -9.95 21.21 -10.70
N ARG A 471 -8.88 21.82 -11.21
CA ARG A 471 -8.66 23.27 -11.15
C ARG A 471 -9.59 24.05 -12.08
N ARG A 472 -9.86 23.56 -13.31
CA ARG A 472 -10.89 24.10 -14.22
C ARG A 472 -12.28 23.99 -13.61
N ILE A 473 -12.58 22.92 -12.89
CA ILE A 473 -13.84 22.80 -12.16
C ILE A 473 -13.88 23.86 -11.04
N GLN A 474 -12.81 24.06 -10.27
CA GLN A 474 -12.71 25.14 -9.27
C GLN A 474 -12.79 26.55 -9.87
N ASP A 475 -12.16 26.78 -11.02
CA ASP A 475 -12.16 28.08 -11.70
C ASP A 475 -13.47 28.33 -12.45
N SER A 476 -14.15 27.28 -12.94
CA SER A 476 -15.53 27.36 -13.45
C SER A 476 -16.50 27.66 -12.32
N ILE A 477 -16.32 27.07 -11.13
CA ILE A 477 -17.07 27.43 -9.92
C ILE A 477 -16.82 28.90 -9.51
N LYS A 478 -15.60 29.43 -9.71
CA LYS A 478 -15.28 30.86 -9.51
C LYS A 478 -15.84 31.78 -10.62
N ALA A 479 -15.91 31.32 -11.87
CA ALA A 479 -16.41 32.07 -13.00
C ALA A 479 -17.96 32.11 -13.06
N LEU A 480 -18.63 31.09 -12.50
CA LEU A 480 -20.08 31.04 -12.27
C LEU A 480 -20.52 31.87 -11.05
N ALA A 481 -19.58 32.41 -10.26
CA ALA A 481 -19.88 33.36 -9.21
C ALA A 481 -20.16 34.73 -9.83
N PRO A 482 -21.29 35.40 -9.51
CA PRO A 482 -21.54 36.74 -10.01
C PRO A 482 -20.44 37.68 -9.51
N LYS A 483 -19.81 38.40 -10.45
CA LYS A 483 -18.86 39.47 -10.15
C LYS A 483 -19.65 40.67 -9.65
N ASP A 484 -19.86 40.75 -8.35
CA ASP A 484 -19.97 42.05 -7.68
C ASP A 484 -19.53 41.99 -6.22
N THR A 485 -18.61 42.92 -5.93
CA THR A 485 -18.30 43.60 -4.67
C THR A 485 -18.13 42.81 -3.36
N LEU A 486 -16.90 42.90 -2.85
CA LEU A 486 -16.63 43.03 -1.43
C LEU A 486 -17.58 44.06 -0.79
N GLN A 487 -18.08 43.71 0.39
CA GLN A 487 -18.99 44.45 1.28
C GLN A 487 -20.49 44.32 0.98
N ASN A 488 -21.15 43.35 1.64
CA ASN A 488 -22.30 43.68 2.49
C ASN A 488 -22.70 42.53 3.43
N LYS A 489 -22.83 42.86 4.71
CA LYS A 489 -23.62 42.12 5.69
C LYS A 489 -25.09 42.27 5.28
N ASN A 490 -25.65 41.24 4.65
CA ASN A 490 -27.05 40.80 4.77
C ASN A 490 -27.25 39.64 3.79
N SER A 491 -27.36 38.43 4.32
CA SER A 491 -27.80 37.24 3.60
C SER A 491 -29.12 37.52 2.86
N LYS A 492 -29.11 37.44 1.53
CA LYS A 492 -30.27 36.87 0.85
C LYS A 492 -30.26 35.38 1.18
N SER A 493 -31.35 34.87 1.76
CA SER A 493 -31.58 33.46 2.09
C SER A 493 -31.40 32.53 0.89
N PHE A 494 -31.30 31.22 1.09
CA PHE A 494 -31.32 30.27 -0.03
C PHE A 494 -32.68 30.37 -0.73
N GLU A 495 -32.67 30.76 -2.00
CA GLU A 495 -33.87 30.96 -2.80
C GLU A 495 -34.16 29.67 -3.55
N PHE A 496 -35.41 29.23 -3.56
CA PHE A 496 -35.80 28.01 -4.24
C PHE A 496 -36.74 28.31 -5.40
N SER A 497 -36.19 28.84 -6.49
CA SER A 497 -36.88 29.06 -7.76
C SER A 497 -37.38 27.74 -8.37
N GLY A 498 -38.55 27.78 -9.02
CA GLY A 498 -39.37 26.61 -9.34
C GLY A 498 -38.87 25.68 -10.46
N ALA A 499 -39.32 24.41 -10.37
CA ALA A 499 -39.59 23.34 -11.33
C ALA A 499 -38.75 23.09 -12.61
N GLU A 500 -37.95 24.03 -13.13
CA GLU A 500 -37.20 23.84 -14.40
C GLU A 500 -35.68 24.02 -14.27
N GLU A 501 -35.18 24.28 -13.06
CA GLU A 501 -33.73 24.32 -12.81
C GLU A 501 -33.16 22.91 -12.65
N LYS A 502 -31.92 22.69 -13.12
CA LYS A 502 -31.21 21.43 -12.86
C LYS A 502 -31.02 21.24 -11.36
N HIS A 503 -31.38 20.07 -10.86
CA HIS A 503 -31.23 19.69 -9.46
C HIS A 503 -30.23 18.56 -9.32
N PHE A 504 -29.62 18.50 -8.15
CA PHE A 504 -28.69 17.46 -7.73
C PHE A 504 -29.26 16.77 -6.49
N TYR A 505 -29.04 15.47 -6.39
CA TYR A 505 -29.13 14.78 -5.12
C TYR A 505 -27.79 14.91 -4.41
N ALA A 506 -27.80 15.40 -3.17
CA ALA A 506 -26.60 15.66 -2.40
C ALA A 506 -26.61 14.86 -1.10
N VAL A 507 -25.45 14.31 -0.74
CA VAL A 507 -25.22 13.70 0.56
C VAL A 507 -23.97 14.30 1.18
N VAL A 508 -24.12 14.78 2.41
CA VAL A 508 -23.07 15.30 3.25
C VAL A 508 -22.78 14.30 4.35
N LEU A 509 -21.51 13.94 4.49
CA LEU A 509 -21.03 12.98 5.48
C LEU A 509 -19.72 13.50 6.09
N PRO A 510 -19.36 13.09 7.31
CA PRO A 510 -18.06 13.42 7.89
C PRO A 510 -16.91 12.91 7.00
N ILE A 511 -15.82 13.65 6.89
CA ILE A 511 -14.66 13.26 6.04
C ILE A 511 -14.08 11.89 6.48
N LYS A 512 -14.22 11.56 7.77
CA LYS A 512 -13.69 10.33 8.37
C LYS A 512 -14.66 9.14 8.33
N SER A 513 -15.89 9.30 7.86
CA SER A 513 -16.89 8.23 7.94
C SER A 513 -16.60 7.11 6.94
N VAL A 514 -16.49 7.43 5.65
CA VAL A 514 -16.17 6.48 4.59
C VAL A 514 -15.23 7.07 3.54
N PRO A 515 -14.33 6.27 2.94
CA PRO A 515 -13.59 6.68 1.76
C PRO A 515 -14.55 7.06 0.63
N ILE A 516 -14.46 8.30 0.15
CA ILE A 516 -15.39 8.83 -0.85
C ILE A 516 -15.32 8.10 -2.20
N GLY A 517 -14.18 7.47 -2.50
CA GLY A 517 -14.00 6.64 -3.69
C GLY A 517 -14.90 5.40 -3.66
N ASP A 518 -14.92 4.69 -2.54
CA ASP A 518 -15.74 3.48 -2.38
C ASP A 518 -17.22 3.79 -2.42
N LEU A 519 -17.63 4.91 -1.81
CA LEU A 519 -19.01 5.39 -1.86
C LEU A 519 -19.42 5.76 -3.30
N LYS A 520 -18.53 6.41 -4.06
CA LYS A 520 -18.78 6.71 -5.48
C LYS A 520 -18.97 5.44 -6.30
N VAL A 521 -18.14 4.42 -6.09
CA VAL A 521 -18.27 3.15 -6.81
C VAL A 521 -19.62 2.51 -6.50
N LYS A 522 -20.00 2.43 -5.22
CA LYS A 522 -21.29 1.84 -4.82
C LYS A 522 -22.51 2.58 -5.36
N VAL A 523 -22.48 3.91 -5.35
CA VAL A 523 -23.57 4.71 -5.92
C VAL A 523 -23.55 4.65 -7.46
N ALA A 524 -22.38 4.52 -8.09
CA ALA A 524 -22.28 4.31 -9.54
C ALA A 524 -22.84 2.95 -9.97
N ASP A 525 -22.54 1.89 -9.21
CA ASP A 525 -23.10 0.55 -9.43
C ASP A 525 -24.64 0.60 -9.35
N TYR A 526 -25.18 1.23 -8.30
CA TYR A 526 -26.63 1.45 -8.16
C TYR A 526 -27.23 2.23 -9.33
N ASN A 527 -26.62 3.34 -9.75
CA ASN A 527 -27.11 4.11 -10.88
C ASN A 527 -27.05 3.33 -12.20
N THR A 528 -26.08 2.45 -12.36
CA THR A 528 -25.97 1.58 -13.54
C THR A 528 -27.06 0.51 -13.52
N GLU A 529 -27.41 -0.02 -12.36
CA GLU A 529 -28.42 -1.07 -12.21
C GLU A 529 -29.86 -0.53 -12.33
N PHE A 530 -30.15 0.64 -11.76
CA PHE A 530 -31.51 1.16 -11.63
C PHE A 530 -31.80 2.43 -12.46
N HIS A 531 -30.77 3.17 -12.89
CA HIS A 531 -30.91 4.46 -13.60
C HIS A 531 -30.04 4.56 -14.87
N GLU A 532 -29.76 3.44 -15.55
CA GLU A 532 -28.83 3.36 -16.68
C GLU A 532 -29.15 4.39 -17.79
N LEU A 533 -30.43 4.56 -18.09
CA LEU A 533 -30.92 5.47 -19.15
C LEU A 533 -30.79 6.96 -18.80
N GLU A 534 -30.63 7.28 -17.52
CA GLU A 534 -30.55 8.67 -17.03
C GLU A 534 -29.13 9.25 -17.11
N ARG A 535 -28.10 8.42 -17.38
CA ARG A 535 -26.69 8.82 -17.54
C ARG A 535 -26.14 9.69 -16.39
N LEU A 536 -26.61 9.42 -15.17
CA LEU A 536 -26.34 10.23 -13.99
C LEU A 536 -24.83 10.33 -13.70
N GLN A 537 -24.35 11.54 -13.43
CA GLN A 537 -22.95 11.79 -13.10
C GLN A 537 -22.73 11.96 -11.60
N ILE A 538 -21.67 11.36 -11.07
CA ILE A 538 -21.32 11.46 -9.66
C ILE A 538 -20.10 12.38 -9.48
N SER A 539 -20.20 13.34 -8.57
CA SER A 539 -19.08 14.18 -8.15
C SER A 539 -18.94 14.16 -6.64
N ALA A 540 -17.73 14.32 -6.12
CA ALA A 540 -17.53 14.53 -4.69
C ALA A 540 -16.40 15.50 -4.40
N LEU A 541 -16.55 16.23 -3.31
CA LEU A 541 -15.78 17.40 -2.92
C LEU A 541 -15.65 17.43 -1.38
N ILE A 542 -14.65 18.13 -0.88
CA ILE A 542 -14.60 18.52 0.54
C ILE A 542 -15.45 19.79 0.69
N LEU A 543 -16.48 19.76 1.55
CA LEU A 543 -17.40 20.89 1.77
C LEU A 543 -16.78 21.88 2.77
N ASP A 544 -16.34 21.37 3.91
CA ASP A 544 -15.68 22.13 4.98
C ASP A 544 -14.58 21.28 5.65
N ASP A 545 -14.07 21.71 6.80
CA ASP A 545 -13.02 21.04 7.56
C ASP A 545 -13.46 19.73 8.23
N ARG A 546 -14.77 19.47 8.32
CA ARG A 546 -15.37 18.32 8.99
C ARG A 546 -16.14 17.41 8.03
N ASN A 547 -16.70 17.99 6.96
CA ASN A 547 -17.67 17.35 6.09
C ASN A 547 -17.20 17.29 4.63
N GLN A 548 -17.48 16.16 4.00
CA GLN A 548 -17.40 15.98 2.56
C GLN A 548 -18.81 15.89 1.97
N ILE A 549 -18.95 16.31 0.71
CA ILE A 549 -20.21 16.28 -0.02
C ILE A 549 -20.02 15.48 -1.31
N PHE A 550 -20.93 14.56 -1.55
CA PHE A 550 -21.06 13.88 -2.83
C PHE A 550 -22.41 14.25 -3.45
N VAL A 551 -22.43 14.41 -4.77
CA VAL A 551 -23.63 14.77 -5.53
C VAL A 551 -23.81 13.86 -6.73
N VAL A 552 -25.05 13.44 -6.95
CA VAL A 552 -25.54 12.86 -8.20
C VAL A 552 -26.19 13.98 -9.01
N LYS A 553 -25.72 14.16 -10.23
CA LYS A 553 -26.07 15.28 -11.11
C LYS A 553 -26.96 14.82 -12.25
N GLU A 554 -27.49 15.84 -12.95
CA GLU A 554 -28.24 15.74 -14.22
C GLU A 554 -29.76 15.55 -14.09
N PHE A 555 -30.34 15.69 -12.90
CA PHE A 555 -31.80 15.78 -12.80
C PHE A 555 -32.31 17.08 -13.40
N SER A 556 -33.25 16.97 -14.35
CA SER A 556 -33.82 18.11 -15.07
C SER A 556 -34.63 19.05 -14.19
N ASN A 557 -35.11 18.58 -13.03
CA ASN A 557 -35.93 19.34 -12.10
C ASN A 557 -35.93 18.74 -10.70
N ASP A 558 -36.52 19.47 -9.76
CA ASP A 558 -36.70 19.10 -8.37
C ASP A 558 -37.50 17.81 -8.20
N LYS A 559 -38.56 17.60 -8.97
CA LYS A 559 -39.39 16.39 -8.90
C LYS A 559 -38.59 15.12 -9.17
N LYS A 560 -37.76 15.09 -10.22
CA LYS A 560 -36.92 13.92 -10.53
C LYS A 560 -35.86 13.66 -9.47
N ALA A 561 -35.19 14.72 -8.99
CA ALA A 561 -34.22 14.59 -7.91
C ALA A 561 -34.88 14.09 -6.61
N MET A 562 -36.12 14.51 -6.35
CA MET A 562 -36.89 14.08 -5.18
C MET A 562 -37.34 12.62 -5.30
N SER A 563 -37.75 12.18 -6.49
CA SER A 563 -38.04 10.77 -6.77
C SER A 563 -36.81 9.89 -6.51
N TYR A 564 -35.65 10.29 -7.03
CA TYR A 564 -34.38 9.60 -6.77
C TYR A 564 -34.04 9.57 -5.27
N LEU A 565 -34.23 10.68 -4.55
CA LEU A 565 -34.01 10.74 -3.09
C LEU A 565 -34.87 9.72 -2.34
N LYS A 566 -36.18 9.65 -2.64
CA LYS A 566 -37.12 8.73 -2.00
C LYS A 566 -36.83 7.27 -2.33
N GLU A 567 -36.54 6.98 -3.60
CA GLU A 567 -36.17 5.62 -4.03
C GLU A 567 -34.90 5.14 -3.33
N PHE A 568 -33.92 6.04 -3.20
CA PHE A 568 -32.67 5.77 -2.50
C PHE A 568 -32.90 5.52 -1.00
N GLU A 569 -33.84 6.23 -0.36
CA GLU A 569 -34.24 5.99 1.04
C GLU A 569 -34.92 4.64 1.26
N GLU A 570 -35.81 4.25 0.35
CA GLU A 570 -36.64 3.03 0.49
C GLU A 570 -35.90 1.77 0.08
N THR A 571 -35.08 1.86 -0.96
CA THR A 571 -34.54 0.68 -1.67
C THR A 571 -33.09 0.40 -1.31
N ASN A 572 -32.33 1.43 -0.92
CA ASN A 572 -30.88 1.34 -0.94
C ASN A 572 -30.23 1.35 0.46
N LYS A 573 -29.76 0.18 0.90
CA LYS A 573 -28.99 -0.01 2.15
C LYS A 573 -27.51 0.35 2.03
N ILE A 574 -27.04 1.00 0.95
CA ILE A 574 -25.61 1.33 0.75
C ILE A 574 -25.01 2.00 1.98
N PHE A 575 -25.65 3.01 2.56
CA PHE A 575 -25.11 3.69 3.75
C PHE A 575 -25.06 2.78 4.98
N GLN A 576 -26.05 1.90 5.15
CA GLN A 576 -26.05 0.92 6.24
C GLN A 576 -24.96 -0.14 6.05
N ILE A 577 -24.79 -0.66 4.83
CA ILE A 577 -23.76 -1.64 4.46
C ILE A 577 -22.37 -1.04 4.64
N MET A 578 -22.20 0.23 4.31
CA MET A 578 -20.95 0.96 4.46
C MET A 578 -20.72 1.48 5.90
N GLY A 579 -21.62 1.19 6.85
CA GLY A 579 -21.48 1.60 8.25
C GLY A 579 -21.58 3.12 8.47
N VAL A 580 -22.21 3.86 7.54
CA VAL A 580 -22.44 5.30 7.65
C VAL A 580 -23.65 5.53 8.56
N THR A 581 -23.39 5.92 9.80
CA THR A 581 -24.43 6.19 10.81
C THR A 581 -24.85 7.66 10.86
N GLU A 582 -23.99 8.57 10.39
CA GLU A 582 -24.21 10.01 10.39
C GLU A 582 -24.05 10.57 8.98
N TYR A 583 -25.16 10.98 8.38
CA TYR A 583 -25.19 11.67 7.10
C TYR A 583 -26.40 12.59 7.02
N LYS A 584 -26.32 13.61 6.18
CA LYS A 584 -27.44 14.45 5.78
C LYS A 584 -27.59 14.34 4.27
N HIS A 585 -28.80 14.17 3.77
CA HIS A 585 -29.08 14.15 2.35
C HIS A 585 -30.26 15.02 1.99
N PHE A 586 -30.26 15.57 0.79
CA PHE A 586 -31.25 16.52 0.32
C PHE A 586 -31.11 16.71 -1.19
N ILE A 587 -32.15 17.25 -1.82
CA ILE A 587 -31.99 17.78 -3.18
C ILE A 587 -31.52 19.23 -3.11
N ILE A 588 -30.77 19.67 -4.10
CA ILE A 588 -30.25 21.03 -4.19
C ILE A 588 -30.21 21.49 -5.65
N SER A 589 -30.69 22.71 -5.91
CA SER A 589 -30.60 23.28 -7.25
C SER A 589 -29.16 23.62 -7.61
N SER A 590 -28.85 23.68 -8.90
CA SER A 590 -27.50 24.02 -9.36
C SER A 590 -27.00 25.36 -8.81
N ALA A 591 -27.88 26.37 -8.73
CA ALA A 591 -27.57 27.68 -8.17
C ALA A 591 -27.32 27.63 -6.65
N ASN A 592 -28.18 26.93 -5.90
CA ASN A 592 -28.01 26.79 -4.46
C ASN A 592 -26.79 25.95 -4.10
N PHE A 593 -26.42 24.97 -4.93
CA PHE A 593 -25.21 24.17 -4.73
C PHE A 593 -23.96 25.02 -4.84
N VAL A 594 -23.88 25.91 -5.84
CA VAL A 594 -22.78 26.87 -5.97
C VAL A 594 -22.73 27.80 -4.76
N LYS A 595 -23.89 28.27 -4.28
CA LYS A 595 -23.99 29.12 -3.09
C LYS A 595 -23.52 28.39 -1.82
N LEU A 596 -23.92 27.14 -1.63
CA LEU A 596 -23.52 26.29 -0.50
C LEU A 596 -22.00 26.07 -0.48
N LEU A 597 -21.40 25.80 -1.65
CA LEU A 597 -19.93 25.65 -1.74
C LEU A 597 -19.19 26.95 -1.41
N ARG A 598 -19.79 28.12 -1.70
CA ARG A 598 -19.20 29.43 -1.40
C ARG A 598 -19.33 29.80 0.08
N THR A 599 -20.52 29.65 0.66
CA THR A 599 -20.78 30.06 2.05
C THR A 599 -20.33 29.03 3.06
N LYS A 600 -20.27 27.75 2.66
CA LYS A 600 -20.07 26.58 3.54
C LYS A 600 -21.09 26.53 4.70
N ASN A 601 -22.20 27.26 4.57
CA ASN A 601 -23.22 27.33 5.60
C ASN A 601 -24.30 26.27 5.33
N LEU A 602 -23.96 25.03 5.70
CA LEU A 602 -24.86 23.89 5.52
C LEU A 602 -26.13 24.01 6.37
N GLU A 603 -26.02 24.50 7.60
CA GLU A 603 -27.16 24.60 8.51
C GLU A 603 -28.20 25.61 7.97
N GLU A 604 -27.77 26.79 7.49
CA GLU A 604 -28.68 27.77 6.88
C GLU A 604 -29.39 27.22 5.62
N TYR A 605 -28.71 26.37 4.85
CA TYR A 605 -29.32 25.70 3.69
C TYR A 605 -30.40 24.72 4.14
N LEU A 606 -30.07 23.87 5.12
CA LEU A 606 -30.98 22.84 5.64
C LEU A 606 -32.21 23.46 6.29
N ASP A 607 -32.05 24.54 7.05
CA ASP A 607 -33.16 25.29 7.65
C ASP A 607 -34.10 25.82 6.57
N SER A 608 -33.55 26.42 5.51
CA SER A 608 -34.32 26.94 4.38
C SER A 608 -34.98 25.80 3.57
N TYR A 609 -34.31 24.65 3.44
CA TYR A 609 -34.81 23.45 2.76
C TYR A 609 -36.00 22.84 3.50
N GLN A 610 -35.90 22.71 4.83
CA GLN A 610 -36.99 22.21 5.67
C GLN A 610 -38.21 23.13 5.66
N GLN A 611 -38.04 24.44 5.49
CA GLN A 611 -39.18 25.36 5.38
C GLN A 611 -39.95 25.21 4.06
N LYS A 612 -39.27 24.81 2.97
CA LYS A 612 -39.91 24.65 1.65
C LYS A 612 -40.51 23.26 1.43
N PHE A 613 -39.81 22.21 1.85
CA PHE A 613 -40.13 20.82 1.49
C PHE A 613 -40.73 20.01 2.65
N LYS A 614 -41.24 20.69 3.70
CA LYS A 614 -41.96 20.07 4.82
C LYS A 614 -43.30 19.48 4.42
#